data_AF-X1G7G0-F1
#
_entry.id   AF-X1G7G0-F1
#
_cell.length_a   1.000
_cell.length_b   1.000
_cell.length_c   1.000
_cell.angle_alpha   90.00
_cell.angle_beta   90.00
_cell.angle_gamma   90.00
#
_symmetry.space_group_name_H-M   'P 1'
#
loop_
_entity.id
_entity.type
_entity.pdbx_description
1 polymer ?
#
loop_
_entity_poly.entity_id
_entity_poly.type
_entity_poly.pdbx_seq_one_letter_code
_entity_poly.pdbx_strand_id
1 'polypeptide(L)'
;EKLAEGIATIAAGVWKTLPDGSLAECVVRLSDFKTNEYANLIGGWIYEGEENNPMLGFRGCSRYVHDEFQQAFILELRAIKKARDWGLKNVIIMLPFCRSPEEARKIMEIMESEGLI
;
A
#
# COMPACT_ATOMS: atom_id res chain seq x y z
N GLU A 1 0.27 7.65 11.90
CA GLU A 1 -0.96 7.34 12.67
C GLU A 1 -2.24 7.58 11.86
N LYS A 2 -2.41 8.75 11.24
CA LYS A 2 -3.60 9.09 10.45
C LYS A 2 -3.98 8.08 9.35
N LEU A 3 -2.99 7.51 8.66
CA LEU A 3 -3.25 6.49 7.63
C LEU A 3 -3.91 5.24 8.21
N ALA A 4 -3.46 4.76 9.36
CA ALA A 4 -4.06 3.60 10.05
C ALA A 4 -5.49 3.89 10.49
N GLU A 5 -5.77 5.10 10.99
CA GLU A 5 -7.12 5.56 11.35
C GLU A 5 -8.05 5.54 10.13
N GLY A 6 -7.59 6.05 8.98
CA GLY A 6 -8.35 6.04 7.73
C GLY A 6 -8.67 4.61 7.25
N ILE A 7 -7.65 3.75 7.21
CA ILE A 7 -7.82 2.33 6.84
C ILE A 7 -8.81 1.64 7.79
N ALA A 8 -8.64 1.82 9.10
CA ALA A 8 -9.51 1.20 10.10
C ALA A 8 -10.96 1.69 9.99
N THR A 9 -11.17 2.98 9.71
CA THR A 9 -12.51 3.56 9.52
C THR A 9 -13.23 2.91 8.34
N ILE A 10 -12.55 2.76 7.20
CA ILE A 10 -13.12 2.11 6.01
C ILE A 10 -13.36 0.61 6.28
N ALA A 11 -12.40 -0.07 6.88
CA ALA A 11 -12.49 -1.50 7.21
C ALA A 11 -13.64 -1.81 8.17
N ALA A 12 -13.88 -0.95 9.16
CA ALA A 12 -15.01 -1.05 10.07
C ALA A 12 -16.34 -0.81 9.34
N GLY A 13 -16.39 0.15 8.41
CA GLY A 13 -17.61 0.47 7.65
C GLY A 13 -18.09 -0.67 6.74
N VAL A 14 -17.18 -1.55 6.30
CA VAL A 14 -17.52 -2.71 5.46
C VAL A 14 -17.59 -4.02 6.26
N TRP A 15 -17.41 -3.97 7.58
CA TRP A 15 -17.37 -5.16 8.43
C TRP A 15 -18.73 -5.84 8.52
N LYS A 16 -18.85 -7.04 7.94
CA LYS A 16 -20.05 -7.88 8.03
C LYS A 16 -19.72 -9.34 7.81
N THR A 17 -20.51 -10.22 8.42
CA THR A 17 -20.51 -11.64 8.09
C THR A 17 -21.32 -11.85 6.80
N LEU A 18 -20.74 -12.55 5.84
CA LEU A 18 -21.39 -12.94 4.60
C LEU A 18 -22.29 -14.17 4.82
N PRO A 19 -23.22 -14.48 3.89
CA PRO A 19 -24.16 -15.60 4.04
C PRO A 19 -23.52 -16.98 4.23
N ASP A 20 -22.28 -17.14 3.76
CA ASP A 20 -21.47 -18.36 3.90
C ASP A 20 -20.74 -18.45 5.25
N GLY A 21 -20.93 -17.46 6.13
CA GLY A 21 -20.27 -17.38 7.44
C GLY A 21 -18.88 -16.73 7.42
N SER A 22 -18.35 -16.37 6.25
CA SER A 22 -17.06 -15.69 6.13
C SER A 22 -17.18 -14.20 6.48
N LEU A 23 -16.04 -13.56 6.80
CA LEU A 23 -15.98 -12.12 7.05
C LEU A 23 -15.75 -11.39 5.74
N ALA A 24 -16.55 -10.35 5.46
CA ALA A 24 -16.37 -9.53 4.27
C ALA A 24 -15.01 -8.81 4.30
N GLU A 25 -14.21 -9.07 3.26
CA GLU A 25 -12.88 -8.50 3.13
C GLU A 25 -12.92 -7.02 2.77
N CYS A 26 -12.03 -6.25 3.38
CA CYS A 26 -11.72 -4.88 3.01
C CYS A 26 -10.41 -4.89 2.21
N VAL A 27 -10.52 -4.84 0.88
CA VAL A 27 -9.36 -4.79 -0.02
C VAL A 27 -8.78 -3.38 -0.02
N VAL A 28 -7.61 -3.24 0.58
CA VAL A 28 -6.83 -1.99 0.58
C VAL A 28 -5.78 -2.10 -0.52
N ARG A 29 -6.01 -1.35 -1.60
CA ARG A 29 -4.99 -1.16 -2.64
C ARG A 29 -3.96 -0.15 -2.15
N LEU A 30 -2.69 -0.56 -2.18
CA LEU A 30 -1.59 0.31 -1.77
C LEU A 30 -1.40 1.49 -2.72
N SER A 31 -0.59 2.45 -2.30
CA SER A 31 -0.29 3.68 -3.01
C SER A 31 0.16 3.44 -4.47
N ASP A 32 -0.73 3.73 -5.42
CA ASP A 32 -0.47 3.58 -6.87
C ASP A 32 -0.32 4.95 -7.56
N PHE A 33 0.22 5.93 -6.85
CA PHE A 33 0.42 7.26 -7.39
C PHE A 33 1.56 7.24 -8.42
N LYS A 34 1.34 7.99 -9.50
CA LYS A 34 2.34 8.30 -10.51
C LYS A 34 3.25 9.42 -10.00
N THR A 35 4.41 9.53 -10.62
CA THR A 35 5.42 10.56 -10.35
C THR A 35 4.82 11.98 -10.37
N ASN A 36 3.95 12.28 -11.33
CA ASN A 36 3.27 13.59 -11.40
C ASN A 36 2.23 13.81 -10.28
N GLU A 37 1.60 12.76 -9.77
CA GLU A 37 0.67 12.85 -8.65
C GLU A 37 1.42 13.09 -7.34
N TYR A 38 2.55 12.40 -7.14
CA TYR A 38 3.45 12.68 -6.01
C TYR A 38 4.06 14.08 -6.08
N ALA A 39 4.46 14.56 -7.27
CA ALA A 39 5.06 15.89 -7.46
C ALA A 39 4.13 17.02 -7.02
N ASN A 40 2.82 16.81 -7.17
CA ASN A 40 1.78 17.76 -6.77
C ASN A 40 1.48 17.78 -5.26
N LEU A 41 2.04 16.86 -4.47
CA LEU A 41 1.98 16.94 -3.01
C LEU A 41 2.89 18.07 -2.51
N ILE A 42 2.61 18.57 -1.31
CA ILE A 42 3.43 19.61 -0.67
C ILE A 42 4.86 19.07 -0.51
N GLY A 43 5.81 19.69 -1.22
CA GLY A 43 7.23 19.29 -1.23
C GLY A 43 7.56 18.09 -2.13
N GLY A 44 6.58 17.50 -2.81
CA GLY A 44 6.78 16.32 -3.66
C GLY A 44 7.67 16.59 -4.87
N TRP A 45 7.61 17.79 -5.44
CA TRP A 45 8.44 18.22 -6.58
C TRP A 45 9.96 18.17 -6.32
N ILE A 46 10.40 18.07 -5.06
CA ILE A 46 11.82 17.91 -4.71
C ILE A 46 12.29 16.46 -4.89
N TYR A 47 11.37 15.50 -4.77
CA TYR A 47 11.65 14.06 -4.80
C TYR A 47 11.27 13.39 -6.14
N GLU A 48 10.37 14.01 -6.91
CA GLU A 48 9.88 13.44 -8.17
C GLU A 48 10.54 14.09 -9.39
N GLY A 49 11.08 13.27 -10.29
CA GLY A 49 11.57 13.73 -11.60
C GLY A 49 10.45 13.93 -12.61
N GLU A 50 10.77 14.52 -13.77
CA GLU A 50 9.84 14.58 -14.90
C GLU A 50 9.90 13.29 -15.72
N GLU A 51 8.73 12.71 -16.00
CA GLU A 51 8.59 11.54 -16.88
C GLU A 51 7.75 11.88 -18.11
N ASN A 52 8.23 11.50 -19.30
CA ASN A 52 7.48 11.67 -20.54
C ASN A 52 6.16 10.89 -20.55
N ASN A 53 6.11 9.72 -19.89
CA ASN A 53 4.90 8.91 -19.77
C ASN A 53 4.73 8.33 -18.35
N PRO A 54 4.09 9.06 -17.43
CA PRO A 54 3.89 8.61 -16.05
C PRO A 54 3.05 7.33 -15.92
N MET A 55 2.24 6.97 -16.92
CA MET A 55 1.43 5.74 -16.86
C MET A 55 2.29 4.47 -16.95
N LEU A 56 3.45 4.54 -17.61
CA LEU A 56 4.42 3.46 -17.74
C LEU A 56 5.65 3.67 -16.85
N GLY A 57 5.65 4.78 -16.10
CA GLY A 57 6.77 5.25 -15.30
C GLY A 57 6.86 4.64 -13.91
N PHE A 58 7.52 5.36 -13.01
CA PHE A 58 7.87 4.94 -11.66
C PHE A 58 6.67 4.89 -10.70
N ARG A 59 5.99 3.73 -10.64
CA ARG A 59 4.80 3.50 -9.80
C ARG A 59 4.61 2.05 -9.35
N GLY A 60 3.74 1.86 -8.36
CA GLY A 60 3.34 0.55 -7.82
C GLY A 60 4.50 -0.29 -7.34
N CYS A 61 4.49 -1.59 -7.62
CA CYS A 61 5.49 -2.54 -7.10
C CYS A 61 6.94 -2.14 -7.39
N SER A 62 7.22 -1.66 -8.61
CA SER A 62 8.56 -1.20 -9.00
C SER A 62 9.10 -0.07 -8.10
N ARG A 63 8.19 0.74 -7.55
CA ARG A 63 8.50 1.85 -6.65
C ARG A 63 8.70 1.37 -5.21
N TYR A 64 7.96 0.36 -4.75
CA TYR A 64 8.08 -0.17 -3.39
C TYR A 64 9.43 -0.83 -3.11
N VAL A 65 10.04 -1.42 -4.14
CA VAL A 65 11.35 -2.10 -4.04
C VAL A 65 12.53 -1.18 -4.31
N HIS A 66 12.30 0.10 -4.60
CA HIS A 66 13.35 1.06 -4.90
C HIS A 66 13.86 1.72 -3.61
N ASP A 67 15.18 1.76 -3.41
CA ASP A 67 15.82 2.22 -2.18
C ASP A 67 15.34 3.60 -1.72
N GLU A 68 15.15 4.54 -2.66
CA GLU A 68 14.69 5.90 -2.36
C GLU A 68 13.25 5.98 -1.83
N PHE A 69 12.41 4.99 -2.12
CA PHE A 69 10.98 5.01 -1.76
C PHE A 69 10.59 3.92 -0.76
N GLN A 70 11.42 2.89 -0.59
CA GLN A 70 11.12 1.74 0.27
C GLN A 70 10.74 2.15 1.71
N GLN A 71 11.35 3.21 2.25
CA GLN A 71 10.99 3.72 3.58
C GLN A 71 9.56 4.26 3.64
N ALA A 72 9.08 4.92 2.58
CA ALA A 72 7.69 5.38 2.50
C ALA A 72 6.72 4.19 2.42
N PHE A 73 7.08 3.15 1.66
CA PHE A 73 6.32 1.90 1.59
C PHE A 73 6.21 1.19 2.95
N ILE A 74 7.32 1.11 3.70
CA ILE A 74 7.33 0.56 5.07
C ILE A 74 6.34 1.29 5.98
N LEU A 75 6.22 2.62 5.88
CA LEU A 75 5.24 3.38 6.67
C LEU A 75 3.79 3.00 6.34
N GLU A 76 3.49 2.70 5.08
CA GLU A 76 2.19 2.21 4.63
C GLU A 76 1.90 0.80 5.18
N LEU A 77 2.89 -0.10 5.16
CA LEU A 77 2.78 -1.44 5.75
C LEU A 77 2.51 -1.39 7.26
N ARG A 78 3.24 -0.52 7.99
CA ARG A 78 3.04 -0.31 9.43
C ARG A 78 1.64 0.23 9.74
N ALA A 79 1.09 1.08 8.88
CA ALA A 79 -0.27 1.58 9.05
C ALA A 79 -1.31 0.46 8.94
N ILE A 80 -1.14 -0.44 7.97
CA ILE A 80 -2.02 -1.62 7.80
C ILE A 80 -1.86 -2.57 8.98
N LYS A 81 -0.62 -2.85 9.40
CA LYS A 81 -0.35 -3.68 10.57
C LYS A 81 -1.07 -3.12 11.81
N LYS A 82 -0.94 -1.81 12.05
CA LYS A 82 -1.60 -1.13 13.18
C LYS A 82 -3.13 -1.26 13.12
N ALA A 83 -3.74 -1.10 11.94
CA ALA A 83 -5.18 -1.31 11.77
C ALA A 83 -5.60 -2.75 12.08
N ARG A 84 -4.83 -3.74 11.61
CA ARG A 84 -5.05 -5.16 11.96
C ARG A 84 -4.86 -5.42 13.45
N ASP A 85 -3.89 -4.78 14.10
CA ASP A 85 -3.63 -4.91 15.54
C ASP A 85 -4.77 -4.32 16.38
N TRP A 86 -5.50 -3.32 15.87
CA TRP A 86 -6.74 -2.81 16.47
C TRP A 86 -7.96 -3.73 16.28
N GLY A 87 -7.79 -4.90 15.65
CA GLY A 87 -8.85 -5.90 15.48
C GLY A 87 -9.48 -5.92 14.09
N LEU A 88 -9.08 -5.02 13.17
CA LEU A 88 -9.61 -4.97 11.81
C LEU A 88 -8.93 -6.03 10.93
N LYS A 89 -9.14 -7.31 11.25
CA LYS A 89 -8.52 -8.46 10.59
C LYS A 89 -9.09 -8.73 9.19
N ASN A 90 -10.18 -8.07 8.80
CA ASN A 90 -10.74 -8.13 7.45
C ASN A 90 -9.93 -7.32 6.41
N VAL A 91 -8.91 -6.57 6.82
CA VAL A 91 -8.06 -5.81 5.89
C VAL A 91 -7.14 -6.76 5.12
N ILE A 92 -7.32 -6.82 3.81
CA ILE A 92 -6.43 -7.53 2.87
C ILE A 92 -5.74 -6.54 1.93
N ILE A 93 -4.55 -6.88 1.48
CA ILE A 93 -3.67 -5.97 0.74
C ILE A 93 -3.69 -6.33 -0.74
N MET A 94 -3.81 -5.32 -1.60
CA MET A 94 -3.65 -5.46 -3.03
C MET A 94 -2.44 -4.65 -3.49
N LEU A 95 -1.45 -5.33 -4.08
CA LEU A 95 -0.29 -4.70 -4.69
C LEU A 95 -0.62 -4.21 -6.12
N PRO A 96 -0.54 -2.90 -6.40
CA PRO A 96 -0.74 -2.38 -7.75
C PRO A 96 0.52 -2.51 -8.62
N PHE A 97 0.32 -2.65 -9.93
CA PHE A 97 1.37 -2.48 -10.95
C PHE A 97 2.61 -3.37 -10.75
N CYS A 98 2.41 -4.65 -10.43
CA CYS A 98 3.47 -5.66 -10.42
C CYS A 98 3.83 -6.08 -11.84
N ARG A 99 5.07 -5.84 -12.27
CA ARG A 99 5.54 -6.13 -13.64
C ARG A 99 6.21 -7.49 -13.76
N SER A 100 6.82 -7.97 -12.68
CA SER A 100 7.46 -9.28 -12.65
C SER A 100 7.22 -10.04 -11.34
N PRO A 101 7.30 -11.38 -11.35
CA PRO A 101 7.29 -12.18 -10.13
C PRO A 101 8.43 -11.84 -9.16
N GLU A 102 9.57 -11.38 -9.67
CA GLU A 102 10.73 -10.99 -8.86
C GLU A 102 10.43 -9.77 -7.99
N GLU A 103 9.71 -8.78 -8.51
CA GLU A 103 9.23 -7.64 -7.72
C GLU A 103 8.30 -8.11 -6.60
N ALA A 104 7.37 -9.01 -6.91
CA ALA A 104 6.46 -9.57 -5.91
C ALA A 104 7.22 -10.28 -4.78
N ARG A 105 8.23 -11.11 -5.11
CA ARG A 105 9.04 -11.80 -4.09
C ARG A 105 9.74 -10.82 -3.14
N LYS A 106 10.38 -9.78 -3.69
CA LYS A 106 11.03 -8.73 -2.89
C LYS A 106 10.04 -8.00 -1.98
N ILE A 107 8.84 -7.71 -2.48
CA ILE A 107 7.80 -7.06 -1.66
C ILE A 107 7.36 -7.98 -0.52
N MET A 108 7.19 -9.27 -0.78
CA MET A 108 6.84 -10.25 0.25
C MET A 108 7.91 -10.32 1.35
N GLU A 109 9.20 -10.31 0.99
CA GLU A 109 10.32 -10.26 1.95
C GLU A 109 10.24 -8.99 2.84
N ILE A 110 9.94 -7.83 2.24
CA ILE A 110 9.76 -6.58 3.00
C ILE A 110 8.56 -6.69 3.94
N MET A 111 7.43 -7.23 3.48
CA MET A 111 6.22 -7.42 4.29
C MET A 111 6.43 -8.39 5.46
N GLU A 112 7.18 -9.48 5.25
CA GLU A 112 7.59 -10.41 6.31
C GLU A 112 8.49 -9.71 7.33
N SER A 113 9.49 -8.93 6.88
CA SER A 113 10.39 -8.20 7.79
C SER A 113 9.67 -7.16 8.67
N GLU A 114 8.56 -6.61 8.19
CA GLU A 114 7.71 -5.68 8.94
C GLU A 114 6.61 -6.40 9.76
N GLY A 115 6.62 -7.74 9.78
CA GLY A 115 5.71 -8.58 10.56
C GLY A 115 4.25 -8.44 10.14
N LEU A 116 4.00 -8.20 8.85
CA LEU A 116 2.66 -7.98 8.33
C LEU A 116 1.99 -9.26 7.81
N ILE A 117 2.81 -10.21 7.35
CA ILE A 117 2.41 -11.54 6.88
C ILE A 117 3.22 -12.62 7.58
#